data_AF-A0A6C0FBY4-F1
#
_entry.id   AF-A0A6C0FBY4-F1
#
_cell.length_a   1.000
_cell.length_b   1.000
_cell.length_c   1.000
_cell.angle_alpha   90.00
_cell.angle_beta   90.00
_cell.angle_gamma   90.00
#
_symmetry.space_group_name_H-M   'P 1'
#
loop_
_entity.id
_entity.type
_entity.pdbx_description
1 polymer ?
#
loop_
_entity_poly.entity_id
_entity_poly.type
_entity_poly.pdbx_seq_one_letter_code
_entity_poly.pdbx_strand_id
1 'polypeptide(L)'
;MMQDFINTVFGPLDYRFCDYFFILSVLGFVMLVVLLVSSLIVGLTKGKGLDYYMQVLFIALGYLIFYFQNRLLNTMCLASLK
;
A
#
# COMPACT_ATOMS: atom_id res chain seq x y z
N MET A 1 16.50 -26.45 9.21
CA MET A 1 16.20 -25.40 10.21
C MET A 1 15.93 -24.03 9.60
N MET A 2 16.67 -23.55 8.59
CA MET A 2 16.31 -22.30 7.87
C MET A 2 15.09 -22.50 6.93
N GLN A 3 14.98 -23.66 6.29
CA GLN A 3 13.87 -23.97 5.38
C GLN A 3 12.51 -23.98 6.09
N ASP A 4 12.43 -24.50 7.32
CA ASP A 4 11.20 -24.57 8.10
C ASP A 4 10.71 -23.18 8.52
N PHE A 5 11.63 -22.28 8.89
CA PHE A 5 11.28 -20.89 9.25
C PHE A 5 10.72 -20.12 8.05
N ILE A 6 11.36 -20.26 6.87
CA ILE A 6 10.89 -19.64 5.63
C ILE A 6 9.49 -20.15 5.26
N ASN A 7 9.27 -21.47 5.33
CA ASN A 7 7.97 -22.07 4.99
C ASN A 7 6.86 -21.76 6.03
N THR A 8 7.21 -21.46 7.28
CA THR A 8 6.20 -21.12 8.30
C THR A 8 5.81 -19.64 8.25
N VAL A 9 6.77 -18.75 7.93
CA VAL A 9 6.54 -17.29 7.88
C VAL A 9 6.10 -16.80 6.49
N PHE A 10 6.65 -17.40 5.43
CA PHE A 10 6.36 -17.07 4.03
C PHE A 10 5.61 -18.19 3.30
N GLY A 11 5.11 -19.19 4.04
CA GLY A 11 4.25 -20.23 3.50
C GLY A 11 2.94 -19.67 2.93
N PRO A 12 2.22 -20.47 2.15
CA PRO A 12 0.95 -20.06 1.57
C PRO A 12 -0.02 -19.63 2.68
N LEU A 13 -0.41 -18.36 2.63
CA LEU A 13 -1.34 -17.77 3.57
C LEU A 13 -2.74 -18.34 3.31
N ASP A 14 -3.45 -18.68 4.39
CA ASP A 14 -4.81 -19.22 4.31
C ASP A 14 -5.76 -18.27 3.57
N TYR A 15 -6.79 -18.82 2.93
CA TYR A 15 -7.73 -18.06 2.08
C TYR A 15 -8.39 -16.88 2.79
N ARG A 16 -8.50 -16.94 4.12
CA ARG A 16 -9.07 -15.89 4.98
C ARG A 16 -8.26 -14.59 4.93
N PHE A 17 -6.99 -14.64 4.51
CA PHE A 17 -6.16 -13.46 4.36
C PHE A 17 -6.39 -12.70 3.04
N CYS A 18 -7.14 -13.26 2.07
CA CYS A 18 -7.49 -12.53 0.85
C CYS A 18 -8.26 -11.23 1.17
N ASP A 19 -9.27 -11.31 2.05
CA ASP A 19 -10.04 -10.15 2.50
C ASP A 19 -9.16 -9.14 3.23
N TYR A 20 -8.13 -9.63 3.93
CA TYR A 20 -7.18 -8.78 4.64
C TYR A 20 -6.34 -7.94 3.66
N PHE A 21 -5.86 -8.54 2.56
CA PHE A 21 -5.17 -7.81 1.50
C PHE A 21 -6.08 -6.77 0.83
N PHE A 22 -7.36 -7.09 0.66
CA PHE A 22 -8.34 -6.12 0.17
C PHE A 22 -8.47 -4.94 1.14
N ILE A 23 -8.66 -5.17 2.44
CA ILE A 23 -8.73 -4.12 3.45
C ILE A 23 -7.45 -3.27 3.47
N LEU A 24 -6.27 -3.89 3.41
CA LEU A 24 -5.00 -3.16 3.34
C LEU A 24 -4.89 -2.30 2.08
N SER A 25 -5.37 -2.80 0.93
CA SER A 25 -5.39 -2.01 -0.31
C SER A 25 -6.28 -0.76 -0.14
N VAL A 26 -7.47 -0.91 0.42
CA VAL A 26 -8.39 0.21 0.67
C VAL A 26 -7.75 1.19 1.64
N LEU A 27 -7.14 0.72 2.72
CA LEU A 27 -6.45 1.56 3.70
C LEU A 27 -5.28 2.32 3.08
N GLY A 28 -4.46 1.65 2.26
CA GLY A 28 -3.36 2.27 1.52
C GLY A 28 -3.84 3.37 0.57
N PHE A 29 -4.96 3.15 -0.10
CA PHE A 29 -5.58 4.14 -0.97
C PHE A 29 -6.12 5.35 -0.19
N VAL A 30 -6.81 5.11 0.94
CA VAL A 30 -7.31 6.20 1.81
C VAL A 30 -6.15 7.04 2.35
N MET A 31 -5.06 6.41 2.79
CA MET A 31 -3.85 7.11 3.23
C MET A 31 -3.26 7.98 2.12
N LEU A 32 -3.21 7.47 0.88
CA LEU A 32 -2.77 8.24 -0.28
C LEU A 32 -3.64 9.47 -0.52
N VAL A 33 -4.97 9.33 -0.45
CA VAL A 33 -5.90 10.46 -0.60
C VAL A 33 -5.69 11.49 0.50
N VAL A 34 -5.60 11.05 1.76
CA VAL A 34 -5.36 11.95 2.91
C VAL A 34 -4.04 12.70 2.75
N LEU A 35 -2.98 12.02 2.29
CA LEU A 35 -1.69 12.64 2.03
C LEU A 35 -1.78 13.69 0.93
N LEU A 36 -2.42 13.37 -0.21
CA LEU A 36 -2.56 14.30 -1.31
C LEU A 36 -3.36 15.55 -0.88
N VAL A 37 -4.51 15.36 -0.21
CA VAL A 37 -5.33 16.48 0.27
C VAL A 37 -4.56 17.34 1.28
N SER A 38 -3.92 16.72 2.27
CA SER A 38 -3.14 17.44 3.28
C SER A 38 -1.97 18.19 2.65
N SER A 39 -1.27 17.56 1.70
CA SER A 39 -0.15 18.18 1.00
C SER A 39 -0.57 19.35 0.11
N LEU A 40 -1.75 19.29 -0.50
CA LEU A 40 -2.31 20.35 -1.31
C LEU A 40 -2.67 21.57 -0.44
N ILE A 41 -3.35 21.34 0.69
CA ILE A 41 -3.71 22.40 1.64
C ILE A 41 -2.46 23.08 2.19
N VAL A 42 -1.45 22.31 2.62
CA VAL A 42 -0.20 22.84 3.18
C VAL A 42 0.64 23.53 2.10
N GLY A 43 0.69 22.96 0.89
CA GLY A 43 1.40 23.51 -0.26
C GLY A 43 0.86 24.88 -0.66
N LEU A 44 -0.47 25.01 -0.72
CA LEU A 44 -1.15 26.27 -1.05
C LEU A 44 -1.06 27.31 0.08
N THR A 45 -1.21 26.88 1.34
CA THR A 45 -1.24 27.82 2.49
C THR A 45 0.13 28.35 2.88
N LYS A 46 1.17 27.50 2.80
CA LYS A 46 2.53 27.87 3.27
C LYS A 46 3.50 28.25 2.14
N GLY A 47 3.09 28.21 0.87
CA GLY A 47 3.96 28.57 -0.25
C GLY A 47 5.25 27.76 -0.29
N LYS A 48 5.13 26.43 -0.15
CA LYS A 48 6.29 25.52 -0.08
C LYS A 48 7.02 25.44 -1.42
N GLY A 49 8.35 25.37 -1.38
CA GLY A 49 9.21 25.20 -2.57
C GLY A 49 9.16 23.79 -3.18
N LEU A 50 9.89 23.60 -4.28
CA LEU A 50 9.93 22.35 -5.05
C LEU A 50 10.36 21.11 -4.24
N ASP A 51 11.25 21.27 -3.25
CA ASP A 51 11.70 20.18 -2.40
C ASP A 51 10.55 19.49 -1.65
N TYR A 52 9.56 20.26 -1.21
CA TYR A 52 8.38 19.73 -0.54
C TYR A 52 7.52 18.88 -1.48
N TYR A 53 7.31 19.37 -2.70
CA TYR A 53 6.53 18.63 -3.70
C TYR A 53 7.24 17.35 -4.13
N MET A 54 8.57 17.37 -4.27
CA MET A 54 9.36 16.16 -4.54
C MET A 54 9.22 15.13 -3.42
N GLN A 55 9.31 15.56 -2.15
CA GLN A 55 9.12 14.66 -1.01
C GLN A 55 7.71 14.06 -0.99
N VAL A 56 6.68 14.88 -1.18
CA VAL A 56 5.28 14.43 -1.26
C VAL A 56 5.09 13.43 -2.40
N LEU A 57 5.72 13.66 -3.56
CA LEU A 57 5.65 12.78 -4.72
C LEU A 57 6.28 11.40 -4.44
N PHE A 58 7.44 11.35 -3.78
CA PHE A 58 8.05 10.07 -3.38
C PHE A 58 7.17 9.30 -2.39
N ILE A 59 6.59 9.98 -1.41
CA ILE A 59 5.70 9.34 -0.43
C ILE A 59 4.41 8.86 -1.12
N ALA A 60 3.84 9.68 -2.01
CA ALA A 60 2.67 9.30 -2.80
C ALA A 60 2.95 8.07 -3.67
N LEU A 61 4.10 8.01 -4.35
CA LEU A 61 4.53 6.83 -5.09
C LEU A 61 4.62 5.58 -4.19
N GLY A 62 5.17 5.72 -2.98
CA GLY A 62 5.22 4.63 -1.99
C GLY A 62 3.83 4.09 -1.64
N TYR A 63 2.87 4.97 -1.33
CA TYR A 63 1.49 4.54 -1.07
C TYR A 63 0.80 3.94 -2.30
N LEU A 64 1.12 4.44 -3.50
CA LEU A 64 0.57 3.93 -4.75
C LEU A 64 1.09 2.51 -5.04
N ILE A 65 2.39 2.27 -4.85
CA ILE A 65 2.99 0.93 -4.94
C ILE A 65 2.37 0.00 -3.89
N PHE A 66 2.22 0.47 -2.64
CA PHE A 66 1.58 -0.31 -1.58
C PHE A 66 0.14 -0.70 -1.93
N TYR A 67 -0.66 0.24 -2.45
CA TYR A 67 -2.01 -0.04 -2.96
C TYR A 67 -1.97 -1.10 -4.07
N PHE A 68 -1.09 -0.92 -5.05
CA PHE A 68 -0.99 -1.81 -6.21
C PHE A 68 -0.57 -3.22 -5.82
N GLN A 69 0.40 -3.34 -4.90
CA GLN A 69 0.86 -4.61 -4.36
C GLN A 69 -0.24 -5.35 -3.61
N ASN A 70 -0.98 -4.66 -2.72
CA ASN A 70 -2.09 -5.28 -1.98
C ASN A 70 -3.25 -5.68 -2.91
N ARG A 71 -3.54 -4.89 -3.95
CA ARG A 71 -4.55 -5.23 -4.97
C ARG A 71 -4.13 -6.45 -5.82
N LEU A 72 -2.85 -6.52 -6.19
CA LEU A 72 -2.29 -7.68 -6.88
C LEU A 72 -2.41 -8.94 -6.02
N LEU A 73 -1.98 -8.87 -4.75
CA LEU A 73 -2.08 -9.98 -3.80
C LEU A 73 -3.52 -10.45 -3.63
N ASN A 74 -4.48 -9.54 -3.45
CA ASN A 74 -5.89 -9.90 -3.37
C ASN A 74 -6.38 -10.63 -4.64
N THR A 75 -5.99 -10.14 -5.82
CA THR A 75 -6.39 -10.74 -7.10
C THR A 75 -5.80 -12.15 -7.27
N MET A 76 -4.52 -12.35 -6.93
CA MET A 76 -3.88 -13.66 -6.98
C MET A 76 -4.48 -14.63 -5.96
N CYS A 77 -4.79 -14.15 -4.76
CA CYS A 77 -5.40 -14.93 -3.69
C CYS A 77 -6.79 -15.45 -4.10
N LEU A 78 -7.63 -14.58 -4.68
CA LEU A 78 -8.94 -14.95 -5.23
C LEU A 78 -8.84 -15.87 -6.46
N ALA A 79 -7.79 -15.73 -7.29
CA ALA A 79 -7.58 -16.58 -8.44
C ALA A 79 -7.14 -18.00 -8.04
N SER A 80 -6.34 -18.16 -6.99
CA SER A 80 -5.91 -19.47 -6.47
C SER A 80 -6.99 -20.24 -5.72
N LEU A 81 -8.07 -19.57 -5.31
CA LEU A 81 -9.26 -20.16 -4.68
C LEU A 81 -10.25 -20.76 -5.69
N LYS A 82 -10.00 -20.56 -6.99
CA LYS A 82 -10.86 -20.97 -8.10
C LYS A 82 -10.28 -22.15 -8.85
#